data_AF-A0A7C4HEV6-F1
#
_entry.id   AF-A0A7C4HEV6-F1
#
_cell.length_a   1.000
_cell.length_b   1.000
_cell.length_c   1.000
_cell.angle_alpha   90.00
_cell.angle_beta   90.00
_cell.angle_gamma   90.00
#
_symmetry.space_group_name_H-M   'P 1'
#
loop_
_entity.id
_entity.type
_entity.pdbx_description
1 polymer ?
#
loop_
_entity_poly.entity_id
_entity_poly.type
_entity_poly.pdbx_seq_one_letter_code
_entity_poly.pdbx_strand_id
1 'polypeptide(L)'
;MSKSEAEWTFMAYLDGDCNLGDMAMTVLAAMAEVGSTDNVNIVALLDHSQYSYTRQSGTRAYYVFNEGIAWLQDFGDNELNMGDPATLENFMGYVKQHFPAERYALNLWNHGNGVLGVCIDESDNDNLEYDEIFQALNSTGGVDVLFYFSCLTACLENFYTIANVTKVAVASEEVIMASGDYYVFYADFLQNLINSPGADATQLGTWIVNAYDQRYPWPIKTMAAVNTTKMAELYVALNETAKLLDIQTLNQTWINGILQTLEQVEKYPPENSPYPELVDLYDFMDKLVQNINDPRLQPLASSVKGIIESAVIAGAFGDLHESSHGIGIYHPTNAVAIYGYYFVMNFSMKTMWDEYLLHFFKSQYHQVLDYDSDGLTNAQEYQLGTDAFSSDSDRDGMPDGWEVQYGLDPLSDDAGQDKDGDGFTNLEEYRAGTDPTNSSSTPSVPSEGLSPSSVALLLLVLQSQAQQSATVNLVVGVVGGIVVGVLVGAVLIRRLM
;
A
#
# COMPACT_ATOMS: atom_id res chain seq x y z
N MET A 1 33.83 -12.54 -14.26
CA MET A 1 33.59 -14.01 -14.28
C MET A 1 32.37 -14.24 -13.42
N SER A 2 31.33 -14.90 -13.93
CA SER A 2 30.14 -15.24 -13.13
C SER A 2 30.46 -16.38 -12.17
N LYS A 3 30.03 -16.28 -10.91
CA LYS A 3 30.16 -17.37 -9.92
C LYS A 3 29.21 -18.53 -10.30
N SER A 4 29.47 -19.73 -9.81
CA SER A 4 28.47 -20.81 -9.83
C SER A 4 27.25 -20.41 -8.98
N GLU A 5 26.09 -20.94 -9.32
CA GLU A 5 24.84 -20.68 -8.60
C GLU A 5 24.96 -21.12 -7.13
N ALA A 6 24.67 -20.19 -6.21
CA ALA A 6 24.63 -20.42 -4.77
C ALA A 6 23.21 -20.77 -4.31
N GLU A 7 23.04 -21.19 -3.06
CA GLU A 7 21.68 -21.36 -2.49
C GLU A 7 21.04 -20.00 -2.19
N TRP A 8 21.83 -19.06 -1.67
CA TRP A 8 21.38 -17.71 -1.33
C TRP A 8 22.33 -16.63 -1.81
N THR A 9 21.76 -15.49 -2.19
CA THR A 9 22.45 -14.21 -2.27
C THR A 9 21.73 -13.20 -1.39
N PHE A 10 22.42 -12.68 -0.37
CA PHE A 10 21.99 -11.58 0.49
C PHE A 10 22.56 -10.26 -0.04
N MET A 11 21.67 -9.34 -0.39
CA MET A 11 21.97 -8.00 -0.89
C MET A 11 21.71 -6.98 0.21
N ALA A 12 22.70 -6.18 0.58
CA ALA A 12 22.55 -5.07 1.50
C ALA A 12 22.60 -3.75 0.73
N TYR A 13 21.49 -3.01 0.71
CA TYR A 13 21.40 -1.67 0.15
C TYR A 13 21.49 -0.68 1.31
N LEU A 14 22.70 -0.24 1.59
CA LEU A 14 23.07 0.57 2.74
C LEU A 14 23.16 2.02 2.29
N ASP A 15 22.05 2.74 2.44
CA ASP A 15 22.04 4.18 2.21
C ASP A 15 22.54 4.87 3.48
N GLY A 16 23.82 5.23 3.45
CA GLY A 16 24.53 5.93 4.51
C GLY A 16 24.74 7.41 4.20
N ASP A 17 24.11 7.95 3.15
CA ASP A 17 24.05 9.39 2.90
C ASP A 17 22.99 10.05 3.80
N CYS A 18 23.24 9.92 5.09
CA CYS A 18 22.41 10.49 6.13
C CYS A 18 23.20 10.59 7.43
N ASN A 19 22.55 11.09 8.47
CA ASN A 19 23.14 11.13 9.81
C ASN A 19 23.44 9.75 10.45
N LEU A 20 23.14 8.63 9.78
CA LEU A 20 23.43 7.26 10.21
C LEU A 20 24.64 6.62 9.50
N GLY A 21 25.34 7.32 8.60
CA GLY A 21 26.40 6.72 7.76
C GLY A 21 27.49 5.91 8.50
N ASP A 22 27.91 6.37 9.69
CA ASP A 22 28.86 5.62 10.54
C ASP A 22 28.33 4.24 10.96
N MET A 23 27.01 4.10 11.11
CA MET A 23 26.36 2.85 11.48
C MET A 23 26.22 1.87 10.31
N ALA A 24 26.09 2.36 9.07
CA ALA A 24 26.10 1.55 7.87
C ALA A 24 27.42 0.75 7.75
N MET A 25 28.54 1.38 8.14
CA MET A 25 29.85 0.71 8.23
C MET A 25 29.89 -0.39 9.29
N THR A 26 29.20 -0.22 10.42
CA THR A 26 29.10 -1.27 11.44
C THR A 26 28.27 -2.46 10.96
N VAL A 27 27.20 -2.22 10.18
CA VAL A 27 26.45 -3.29 9.50
C VAL A 27 27.37 -4.05 8.54
N LEU A 28 28.12 -3.34 7.70
CA LEU A 28 29.07 -3.93 6.77
C LEU A 28 30.15 -4.75 7.51
N ALA A 29 30.65 -4.25 8.64
CA ALA A 29 31.62 -4.95 9.48
C ALA A 29 31.02 -6.22 10.10
N ALA A 30 29.79 -6.17 10.63
CA ALA A 30 29.10 -7.34 11.18
C ALA A 30 28.88 -8.43 10.11
N MET A 31 28.52 -8.04 8.88
CA MET A 31 28.43 -8.99 7.77
C MET A 31 29.80 -9.62 7.44
N ALA A 32 30.89 -8.88 7.55
CA ALA A 32 32.26 -9.36 7.32
C ALA A 32 32.78 -10.30 8.42
N GLU A 33 32.19 -10.30 9.62
CA GLU A 33 32.53 -11.30 10.66
C GLU A 33 32.23 -12.73 10.20
N VAL A 34 31.21 -12.90 9.35
CA VAL A 34 30.79 -14.20 8.83
C VAL A 34 31.23 -14.38 7.38
N GLY A 35 30.88 -13.42 6.51
CA GLY A 35 31.29 -13.34 5.12
C GLY A 35 30.68 -14.38 4.16
N SER A 36 30.82 -14.14 2.86
CA SER A 36 30.33 -15.04 1.82
C SER A 36 31.03 -16.40 1.82
N THR A 37 30.30 -17.44 1.40
CA THR A 37 30.77 -18.81 1.16
C THR A 37 30.48 -19.25 -0.28
N ASP A 38 30.72 -20.52 -0.62
CA ASP A 38 30.32 -21.07 -1.93
C ASP A 38 28.80 -21.14 -2.10
N ASN A 39 28.04 -21.33 -1.01
CA ASN A 39 26.59 -21.51 -1.05
C ASN A 39 25.80 -20.26 -0.63
N VAL A 40 26.46 -19.25 -0.06
CA VAL A 40 25.83 -17.99 0.36
C VAL A 40 26.70 -16.82 -0.09
N ASN A 41 26.17 -15.95 -0.96
CA ASN A 41 26.80 -14.69 -1.31
C ASN A 41 26.28 -13.57 -0.40
N ILE A 42 27.17 -12.66 -0.03
CA ILE A 42 26.85 -11.43 0.69
C ILE A 42 27.46 -10.28 -0.11
N VAL A 43 26.61 -9.40 -0.62
CA VAL A 43 26.99 -8.27 -1.47
C VAL A 43 26.32 -7.01 -0.94
N ALA A 44 27.08 -5.93 -0.81
CA ALA A 44 26.58 -4.67 -0.29
C ALA A 44 26.79 -3.53 -1.29
N LEU A 45 25.79 -2.68 -1.50
CA LEU A 45 25.98 -1.32 -1.99
C LEU A 45 25.97 -0.42 -0.77
N LEU A 46 26.99 0.42 -0.63
CA LEU A 46 27.03 1.43 0.42
C LEU A 46 27.26 2.76 -0.25
N ASP A 47 26.33 3.69 -0.03
CA ASP A 47 26.56 5.09 -0.28
C ASP A 47 26.90 5.82 1.02
N HIS A 48 27.83 6.76 0.93
CA HIS A 48 28.39 7.41 2.10
C HIS A 48 28.73 8.85 1.78
N SER A 49 28.14 9.78 2.51
CA SER A 49 28.43 11.21 2.36
C SER A 49 29.34 11.76 3.45
N GLN A 50 29.51 13.08 3.45
CA GLN A 50 30.58 13.80 4.13
C GLN A 50 30.45 13.82 5.66
N TYR A 51 29.44 13.17 6.23
CA TYR A 51 29.16 13.14 7.67
C TYR A 51 30.14 12.28 8.49
N SER A 52 30.95 11.41 7.88
CA SER A 52 31.95 10.63 8.63
C SER A 52 33.35 11.25 8.66
N TYR A 53 34.01 11.01 9.78
CA TYR A 53 35.42 11.34 9.98
C TYR A 53 36.39 10.46 9.15
N THR A 54 35.89 9.59 8.26
CA THR A 54 36.67 8.57 7.52
C THR A 54 36.83 8.86 6.01
N ARG A 55 37.16 10.10 5.63
CA ARG A 55 37.97 10.48 4.44
C ARG A 55 37.58 10.02 3.01
N GLN A 56 36.53 9.25 2.74
CA GLN A 56 36.11 8.96 1.35
C GLN A 56 34.57 8.92 1.23
N SER A 57 34.04 9.94 0.55
CA SER A 57 32.64 10.00 0.11
C SER A 57 32.39 9.10 -1.12
N GLY A 58 31.12 8.91 -1.46
CA GLY A 58 30.64 8.28 -2.70
C GLY A 58 30.29 6.80 -2.56
N THR A 59 29.65 6.28 -3.60
CA THR A 59 29.01 4.95 -3.57
C THR A 59 29.93 3.83 -4.04
N ARG A 60 29.89 2.69 -3.35
CA ARG A 60 30.69 1.50 -3.68
C ARG A 60 29.91 0.22 -3.48
N ALA A 61 30.09 -0.72 -4.42
CA ALA A 61 29.61 -2.09 -4.29
C ALA A 61 30.73 -3.00 -3.78
N TYR A 62 30.42 -3.83 -2.80
CA TYR A 62 31.36 -4.69 -2.09
C TYR A 62 30.93 -6.15 -2.14
N TYR A 63 31.89 -7.03 -2.40
CA TYR A 63 31.79 -8.43 -2.01
C TYR A 63 32.29 -8.58 -0.59
N VAL A 64 31.46 -9.14 0.28
CA VAL A 64 31.77 -9.32 1.70
C VAL A 64 32.28 -10.73 1.92
N PHE A 65 33.49 -10.89 2.46
CA PHE A 65 34.09 -12.19 2.78
C PHE A 65 34.51 -12.23 4.25
N ASN A 66 34.82 -13.43 4.75
CA ASN A 66 35.15 -13.58 6.16
C ASN A 66 36.42 -12.76 6.49
N GLU A 67 36.33 -11.88 7.49
CA GLU A 67 37.36 -10.93 7.89
C GLU A 67 37.70 -9.83 6.84
N GLY A 68 36.82 -9.55 5.87
CA GLY A 68 37.07 -8.42 4.95
C GLY A 68 36.03 -8.13 3.86
N ILE A 69 36.35 -7.13 3.05
CA ILE A 69 35.55 -6.68 1.90
C ILE A 69 36.43 -6.46 0.67
N ALA A 70 35.87 -6.68 -0.52
CA ALA A 70 36.53 -6.42 -1.79
C ALA A 70 35.63 -5.55 -2.68
N TRP A 71 36.21 -4.54 -3.33
CA TRP A 71 35.49 -3.70 -4.29
C TRP A 71 35.05 -4.51 -5.50
N LEU A 72 33.76 -4.44 -5.80
CA LEU A 72 33.17 -4.94 -7.04
C LEU A 72 33.06 -3.82 -8.06
N GLN A 73 32.58 -2.67 -7.59
CA GLN A 73 32.42 -1.46 -8.39
C GLN A 73 32.64 -0.26 -7.49
N ASP A 74 33.41 0.70 -7.98
CA ASP A 74 33.63 2.00 -7.33
C ASP A 74 33.03 3.06 -8.25
N PHE A 75 32.01 3.78 -7.76
CA PHE A 75 31.39 4.87 -8.51
C PHE A 75 32.16 6.19 -8.34
N GLY A 76 33.28 6.16 -7.61
CA GLY A 76 34.19 7.29 -7.40
C GLY A 76 33.66 8.24 -6.32
N ASP A 77 33.84 9.53 -6.54
CA ASP A 77 33.20 10.59 -5.74
C ASP A 77 31.75 10.86 -6.21
N ASN A 78 31.23 10.07 -7.17
CA ASN A 78 29.82 10.17 -7.53
C ASN A 78 29.00 9.45 -6.46
N GLU A 79 28.31 10.26 -5.67
CA GLU A 79 27.14 9.90 -4.87
C GLU A 79 26.04 9.46 -5.83
N LEU A 80 25.54 8.23 -5.65
CA LEU A 80 24.36 7.76 -6.35
C LEU A 80 23.18 8.10 -5.47
N ASN A 81 22.16 8.72 -6.05
CA ASN A 81 20.86 8.88 -5.39
C ASN A 81 20.32 7.49 -5.01
N MET A 82 20.36 7.18 -3.71
CA MET A 82 19.90 5.92 -3.15
C MET A 82 18.36 5.88 -3.04
N GLY A 83 17.70 7.03 -3.10
CA GLY A 83 16.27 7.21 -3.27
C GLY A 83 15.76 6.91 -4.69
N ASP A 84 16.63 6.90 -5.71
CA ASP A 84 16.23 6.63 -7.10
C ASP A 84 15.98 5.12 -7.35
N PRO A 85 14.78 4.71 -7.83
CA PRO A 85 14.52 3.31 -8.17
C PRO A 85 15.49 2.73 -9.20
N ALA A 86 16.06 3.53 -10.09
CA ALA A 86 17.05 3.08 -11.06
C ALA A 86 18.35 2.64 -10.37
N THR A 87 18.75 3.28 -9.27
CA THR A 87 19.93 2.86 -8.49
C THR A 87 19.70 1.47 -7.89
N LEU A 88 18.54 1.26 -7.28
CA LEU A 88 18.15 -0.03 -6.72
C LEU A 88 18.06 -1.12 -7.81
N GLU A 89 17.37 -0.85 -8.92
CA GLU A 89 17.24 -1.78 -10.05
C GLU A 89 18.62 -2.18 -10.61
N ASN A 90 19.50 -1.21 -10.84
CA ASN A 90 20.84 -1.45 -11.38
C ASN A 90 21.68 -2.31 -10.43
N PHE A 91 21.63 -2.01 -9.13
CA PHE A 91 22.33 -2.81 -8.12
C PHE A 91 21.83 -4.26 -8.11
N MET A 92 20.52 -4.45 -7.99
CA MET A 92 19.92 -5.78 -7.97
C MET A 92 20.22 -6.57 -9.25
N GLY A 93 20.09 -5.92 -10.42
CA GLY A 93 20.39 -6.52 -11.72
C GLY A 93 21.85 -6.96 -11.81
N TYR A 94 22.79 -6.11 -11.37
CA TYR A 94 24.21 -6.44 -11.29
C TYR A 94 24.47 -7.63 -10.37
N VAL A 95 23.92 -7.62 -9.15
CA VAL A 95 24.15 -8.71 -8.20
C VAL A 95 23.58 -10.03 -8.73
N LYS A 96 22.36 -10.05 -9.25
CA LYS A 96 21.75 -11.27 -9.81
C LYS A 96 22.52 -11.83 -11.00
N GLN A 97 23.09 -10.95 -11.83
CA GLN A 97 23.91 -11.36 -12.98
C GLN A 97 25.26 -11.96 -12.55
N HIS A 98 25.89 -11.40 -11.52
CA HIS A 98 27.28 -11.74 -11.15
C HIS A 98 27.39 -12.76 -10.00
N PHE A 99 26.38 -12.81 -9.14
CA PHE A 99 26.23 -13.67 -7.96
C PHE A 99 24.89 -14.41 -8.02
N PRO A 100 24.69 -15.28 -9.03
CA PRO A 100 23.45 -16.03 -9.18
C PRO A 100 23.20 -16.94 -7.97
N ALA A 101 21.95 -17.06 -7.57
CA ALA A 101 21.52 -17.95 -6.49
C ALA A 101 20.09 -18.45 -6.72
N GLU A 102 19.74 -19.56 -6.07
CA GLU A 102 18.36 -20.07 -6.08
C GLU A 102 17.39 -19.14 -5.37
N ARG A 103 17.86 -18.43 -4.32
CA ARG A 103 17.05 -17.53 -3.49
C ARG A 103 17.76 -16.22 -3.23
N TYR A 104 16.98 -15.14 -3.11
CA TYR A 104 17.50 -13.79 -2.91
C TYR A 104 16.89 -13.14 -1.67
N ALA A 105 17.73 -12.51 -0.87
CA ALA A 105 17.31 -11.61 0.20
C ALA A 105 17.83 -10.20 -0.10
N LEU A 106 16.98 -9.19 0.08
CA LEU A 106 17.36 -7.79 -0.02
C LEU A 106 17.12 -7.12 1.33
N ASN A 107 18.13 -6.42 1.84
CA ASN A 107 18.00 -5.52 2.97
C ASN A 107 18.01 -4.08 2.46
N LEU A 108 16.94 -3.34 2.77
CA LEU A 108 16.88 -1.88 2.62
C LEU A 108 17.16 -1.27 4.00
N TRP A 109 18.30 -0.60 4.12
CA TRP A 109 18.81 -0.05 5.37
C TRP A 109 18.96 1.46 5.21
N ASN A 110 18.27 2.22 6.08
CA ASN A 110 18.39 3.66 6.36
C ASN A 110 17.24 4.02 7.34
N HIS A 111 16.99 5.32 7.55
CA HIS A 111 15.72 5.88 7.98
C HIS A 111 14.54 5.32 7.18
N GLY A 112 13.39 5.32 7.84
CA GLY A 112 12.09 5.11 7.22
C GLY A 112 11.14 6.21 7.66
N ASN A 113 10.17 6.53 6.81
CA ASN A 113 9.19 7.58 7.04
C ASN A 113 7.76 7.04 6.96
N GLY A 114 7.57 5.80 7.42
CA GLY A 114 6.29 5.10 7.29
C GLY A 114 5.86 4.99 5.83
N VAL A 115 4.60 5.31 5.57
CA VAL A 115 3.98 5.27 4.24
C VAL A 115 4.63 6.17 3.18
N LEU A 116 5.55 7.05 3.58
CA LEU A 116 6.27 7.94 2.67
C LEU A 116 7.54 7.31 2.08
N GLY A 117 7.98 6.14 2.55
CA GLY A 117 9.12 5.42 1.97
C GLY A 117 10.29 5.18 2.92
N VAL A 118 11.41 4.75 2.33
CA VAL A 118 12.67 4.36 3.01
C VAL A 118 13.88 4.84 2.20
N CYS A 119 15.11 4.64 2.71
CA CYS A 119 16.34 5.05 2.00
C CYS A 119 16.29 6.55 1.66
N ILE A 120 16.19 7.36 2.73
CA ILE A 120 16.19 8.82 2.63
C ILE A 120 17.61 9.28 2.37
N ASP A 121 17.84 9.68 1.12
CA ASP A 121 19.08 10.24 0.64
C ASP A 121 19.09 11.75 0.92
N GLU A 122 19.85 12.19 1.93
CA GLU A 122 19.79 13.56 2.43
C GLU A 122 20.42 14.58 1.47
N SER A 123 21.38 14.17 0.65
CA SER A 123 22.11 15.04 -0.26
C SER A 123 21.31 15.31 -1.54
N ASP A 124 20.63 14.29 -2.06
CA ASP A 124 19.73 14.38 -3.21
C ASP A 124 18.31 14.84 -2.82
N ASN A 125 17.97 14.76 -1.52
CA ASN A 125 16.64 15.06 -0.99
C ASN A 125 15.57 14.20 -1.68
N ASP A 126 15.82 12.89 -1.67
CA ASP A 126 14.98 11.87 -2.30
C ASP A 126 14.82 10.65 -1.39
N ASN A 127 13.82 9.82 -1.67
CA ASN A 127 13.63 8.56 -0.95
C ASN A 127 12.92 7.52 -1.81
N LEU A 128 13.17 6.24 -1.55
CA LEU A 128 12.46 5.15 -2.22
C LEU A 128 11.03 5.00 -1.70
N GLU A 129 10.05 5.31 -2.55
CA GLU A 129 8.63 5.02 -2.32
C GLU A 129 8.31 3.53 -2.53
N TYR A 130 7.24 3.01 -1.93
CA TYR A 130 6.91 1.58 -2.04
C TYR A 130 6.57 1.15 -3.48
N ASP A 131 5.93 2.01 -4.27
CA ASP A 131 5.63 1.74 -5.67
C ASP A 131 6.91 1.70 -6.53
N GLU A 132 7.94 2.49 -6.17
CA GLU A 132 9.25 2.49 -6.80
C GLU A 132 10.06 1.24 -6.45
N ILE A 133 10.04 0.83 -5.18
CA ILE A 133 10.63 -0.44 -4.72
C ILE A 133 9.97 -1.62 -5.45
N PHE A 134 8.64 -1.62 -5.54
CA PHE A 134 7.92 -2.64 -6.30
C PHE A 134 8.38 -2.69 -7.76
N GLN A 135 8.53 -1.54 -8.43
CA GLN A 135 9.00 -1.49 -9.82
C GLN A 135 10.40 -2.09 -9.99
N ALA A 136 11.36 -1.70 -9.14
CA ALA A 136 12.73 -2.22 -9.18
C ALA A 136 12.82 -3.72 -8.85
N LEU A 137 12.02 -4.19 -7.88
CA LEU A 137 11.90 -5.62 -7.57
C LEU A 137 11.29 -6.37 -8.77
N ASN A 138 10.20 -5.88 -9.33
CA ASN A 138 9.50 -6.52 -10.43
C ASN A 138 10.36 -6.62 -11.70
N SER A 139 11.10 -5.56 -12.05
CA SER A 139 11.98 -5.53 -13.22
C SER A 139 13.16 -6.49 -13.10
N THR A 140 13.61 -6.78 -11.87
CA THR A 140 14.74 -7.67 -11.59
C THR A 140 14.32 -9.09 -11.19
N GLY A 141 13.02 -9.40 -11.14
CA GLY A 141 12.49 -10.74 -10.85
C GLY A 141 12.24 -11.06 -9.37
N GLY A 142 12.04 -10.05 -8.53
CA GLY A 142 11.62 -10.18 -7.13
C GLY A 142 12.69 -10.70 -6.17
N VAL A 143 12.33 -10.86 -4.90
CA VAL A 143 13.18 -11.47 -3.86
C VAL A 143 12.38 -12.45 -3.02
N ASP A 144 13.05 -13.40 -2.37
CA ASP A 144 12.38 -14.31 -1.43
C ASP A 144 12.15 -13.62 -0.09
N VAL A 145 13.12 -12.83 0.38
CA VAL A 145 13.03 -12.05 1.61
C VAL A 145 13.35 -10.58 1.35
N LEU A 146 12.45 -9.68 1.77
CA LEU A 146 12.72 -8.24 1.81
C LEU A 146 12.78 -7.78 3.26
N PHE A 147 13.94 -7.35 3.70
CA PHE A 147 14.20 -6.93 5.06
C PHE A 147 14.38 -5.41 5.15
N TYR A 148 13.39 -4.73 5.71
CA TYR A 148 13.47 -3.33 6.06
C TYR A 148 14.11 -3.18 7.44
N PHE A 149 15.31 -2.63 7.48
CA PHE A 149 15.87 -2.11 8.72
C PHE A 149 15.69 -0.60 8.75
N SER A 150 14.41 -0.20 8.69
CA SER A 150 13.95 1.19 8.58
C SER A 150 12.64 1.37 9.37
N CYS A 151 12.48 2.54 9.96
CA CYS A 151 11.37 2.88 10.87
C CYS A 151 9.99 2.78 10.20
N LEU A 152 8.99 2.29 10.95
CA LEU A 152 7.56 2.38 10.59
C LEU A 152 7.19 1.68 9.26
N THR A 153 7.97 0.69 8.83
CA THR A 153 7.80 0.03 7.52
C THR A 153 6.89 -1.20 7.57
N ALA A 154 6.56 -1.71 8.76
CA ALA A 154 5.64 -2.84 8.90
C ALA A 154 4.18 -2.37 8.84
N CYS A 155 3.79 -1.83 7.69
CA CYS A 155 2.44 -1.37 7.43
C CYS A 155 1.83 -2.14 6.25
N LEU A 156 0.51 -2.29 6.27
CA LEU A 156 -0.20 -3.01 5.21
C LEU A 156 -0.01 -2.34 3.83
N GLU A 157 0.09 -1.00 3.80
CA GLU A 157 0.40 -0.23 2.59
C GLU A 157 1.65 -0.75 1.89
N ASN A 158 2.72 -0.96 2.66
CA ASN A 158 3.97 -1.52 2.17
C ASN A 158 3.78 -2.97 1.74
N PHE A 159 3.32 -3.83 2.66
CA PHE A 159 3.27 -5.26 2.44
C PHE A 159 2.36 -5.66 1.28
N TYR A 160 1.25 -4.96 1.08
CA TYR A 160 0.38 -5.15 -0.08
C TYR A 160 1.09 -4.83 -1.39
N THR A 161 1.79 -3.69 -1.43
CA THR A 161 2.47 -3.19 -2.63
C THR A 161 3.53 -4.18 -3.13
N ILE A 162 4.28 -4.80 -2.22
CA ILE A 162 5.34 -5.76 -2.55
C ILE A 162 4.87 -7.23 -2.65
N ALA A 163 3.59 -7.53 -2.43
CA ALA A 163 3.11 -8.89 -2.20
C ALA A 163 3.34 -9.88 -3.35
N ASN A 164 3.43 -9.38 -4.59
CA ASN A 164 3.63 -10.22 -5.78
C ASN A 164 5.10 -10.42 -6.15
N VAL A 165 6.01 -9.69 -5.53
CA VAL A 165 7.45 -9.71 -5.86
C VAL A 165 8.33 -10.13 -4.68
N THR A 166 7.71 -10.36 -3.51
CA THR A 166 8.35 -10.80 -2.28
C THR A 166 7.53 -11.91 -1.64
N LYS A 167 8.16 -12.90 -0.98
CA LYS A 167 7.45 -13.97 -0.23
C LYS A 167 7.36 -13.70 1.27
N VAL A 168 8.45 -13.18 1.85
CA VAL A 168 8.52 -12.80 3.27
C VAL A 168 9.08 -11.39 3.37
N ALA A 169 8.37 -10.51 4.07
CA ALA A 169 8.88 -9.21 4.45
C ALA A 169 9.25 -9.21 5.93
N VAL A 170 10.35 -8.56 6.30
CA VAL A 170 10.73 -8.33 7.70
C VAL A 170 10.79 -6.83 7.93
N ALA A 171 10.03 -6.32 8.88
CA ALA A 171 9.91 -4.87 9.10
C ALA A 171 9.49 -4.54 10.54
N SER A 172 9.60 -3.28 10.92
CA SER A 172 9.19 -2.75 12.23
C SER A 172 7.99 -1.82 12.11
N GLU A 173 7.02 -1.99 13.00
CA GLU A 173 5.88 -1.05 13.14
C GLU A 173 6.33 0.24 13.82
N GLU A 174 7.44 0.19 14.57
CA GLU A 174 7.97 1.26 15.40
C GLU A 174 9.24 1.87 14.77
N VAL A 175 9.70 2.99 15.34
CA VAL A 175 11.02 3.55 15.10
C VAL A 175 12.10 2.62 15.64
N ILE A 176 13.15 2.44 14.84
CA ILE A 176 14.31 1.65 15.23
C ILE A 176 15.37 2.62 15.76
N MET A 177 15.61 2.59 17.06
CA MET A 177 16.64 3.36 17.74
C MET A 177 18.02 2.82 17.38
N ALA A 178 18.71 3.56 16.52
CA ALA A 178 20.01 3.21 16.03
C ALA A 178 21.08 3.28 17.15
N SER A 179 21.88 2.22 17.32
CA SER A 179 23.05 2.23 18.21
C SER A 179 24.14 1.30 17.70
N GLY A 180 25.41 1.70 17.92
CA GLY A 180 26.57 1.01 17.37
C GLY A 180 26.72 -0.46 17.78
N ASP A 181 26.22 -0.87 18.95
CA ASP A 181 26.45 -2.23 19.46
C ASP A 181 25.44 -3.27 18.93
N TYR A 182 24.34 -2.83 18.30
CA TYR A 182 23.23 -3.74 17.96
C TYR A 182 23.41 -4.42 16.60
N TYR A 183 24.13 -3.82 15.66
CA TYR A 183 24.30 -4.34 14.31
C TYR A 183 25.02 -5.69 14.22
N VAL A 184 25.62 -6.16 15.31
CA VAL A 184 26.13 -7.53 15.45
C VAL A 184 25.05 -8.60 15.16
N PHE A 185 23.76 -8.26 15.28
CA PHE A 185 22.68 -9.20 14.94
C PHE A 185 22.72 -9.65 13.47
N TYR A 186 23.32 -8.86 12.56
CA TYR A 186 23.54 -9.27 11.17
C TYR A 186 24.43 -10.51 11.09
N ALA A 187 25.50 -10.55 11.89
CA ALA A 187 26.37 -11.72 11.97
C ALA A 187 25.59 -12.95 12.47
N ASP A 188 24.73 -12.79 13.48
CA ASP A 188 23.99 -13.90 14.08
C ASP A 188 23.07 -14.63 13.08
N PHE A 189 22.23 -13.91 12.32
CA PHE A 189 21.33 -14.57 11.36
C PHE A 189 22.05 -15.02 10.08
N LEU A 190 23.06 -14.28 9.61
CA LEU A 190 23.85 -14.69 8.45
C LEU A 190 24.67 -15.94 8.75
N GLN A 191 25.17 -16.08 9.98
CA GLN A 191 25.83 -17.30 10.43
C GLN A 191 24.87 -18.50 10.43
N ASN A 192 23.61 -18.32 10.82
CA ASN A 192 22.60 -19.36 10.71
C ASN A 192 22.34 -19.76 9.24
N LEU A 193 22.24 -18.77 8.34
CA LEU A 193 22.05 -19.01 6.91
C LEU A 193 23.25 -19.77 6.29
N ILE A 194 24.47 -19.42 6.66
CA ILE A 194 25.68 -20.11 6.21
C ILE A 194 25.76 -21.54 6.74
N ASN A 195 25.35 -21.76 7.98
CA ASN A 195 25.29 -23.09 8.57
C ASN A 195 24.17 -23.95 7.96
N SER A 196 23.14 -23.34 7.40
CA SER A 196 21.95 -23.99 6.84
C SER A 196 21.53 -23.34 5.52
N PRO A 197 22.33 -23.46 4.44
CA PRO A 197 22.09 -22.71 3.20
C PRO A 197 20.83 -23.17 2.45
N GLY A 198 20.33 -24.38 2.71
CA GLY A 198 19.05 -24.85 2.17
C GLY A 198 17.80 -24.26 2.87
N ALA A 199 17.97 -23.24 3.71
CA ALA A 199 16.86 -22.60 4.40
C ALA A 199 15.88 -21.93 3.42
N ASP A 200 14.60 -21.94 3.75
CA ASP A 200 13.58 -21.19 3.02
C ASP A 200 13.43 -19.74 3.53
N ALA A 201 12.59 -18.96 2.84
CA ALA A 201 12.34 -17.56 3.17
C ALA A 201 11.76 -17.38 4.58
N THR A 202 10.89 -18.30 5.01
CA THR A 202 10.27 -18.31 6.35
C THR A 202 11.34 -18.46 7.42
N GLN A 203 12.24 -19.43 7.27
CA GLN A 203 13.33 -19.67 8.21
C GLN A 203 14.28 -18.47 8.30
N LEU A 204 14.68 -17.88 7.16
CA LEU A 204 15.51 -16.68 7.17
C LEU A 204 14.81 -15.50 7.85
N GLY A 205 13.53 -15.24 7.54
CA GLY A 205 12.74 -14.20 8.19
C GLY A 205 12.66 -14.39 9.72
N THR A 206 12.40 -15.62 10.18
CA THR A 206 12.42 -15.94 11.62
C THR A 206 13.78 -15.69 12.26
N TRP A 207 14.88 -16.03 11.59
CA TRP A 207 16.22 -15.79 12.14
C TRP A 207 16.55 -14.31 12.25
N ILE A 208 16.13 -13.48 11.28
CA ILE A 208 16.32 -12.03 11.34
C ILE A 208 15.60 -11.46 12.58
N VAL A 209 14.31 -11.80 12.75
CA VAL A 209 13.50 -11.34 13.90
C VAL A 209 14.11 -11.79 15.23
N ASN A 210 14.49 -13.07 15.34
CA ASN A 210 15.07 -13.60 16.58
C ASN A 210 16.43 -12.99 16.91
N ALA A 211 17.30 -12.78 15.91
CA ALA A 211 18.59 -12.13 16.10
C ALA A 211 18.41 -10.68 16.57
N TYR A 212 17.48 -9.95 15.95
CA TYR A 212 17.10 -8.61 16.38
C TYR A 212 16.61 -8.61 17.83
N ASP A 213 15.65 -9.47 18.19
CA ASP A 213 15.07 -9.53 19.54
C ASP A 213 16.12 -9.77 20.63
N GLN A 214 17.07 -10.68 20.36
CA GLN A 214 18.14 -11.04 21.29
C GLN A 214 19.15 -9.93 21.53
N ARG A 215 19.40 -9.10 20.51
CA ARG A 215 20.46 -8.06 20.56
C ARG A 215 19.91 -6.67 20.85
N TYR A 216 18.65 -6.42 20.55
CA TYR A 216 18.02 -5.11 20.72
C TYR A 216 17.30 -5.03 22.08
N PRO A 217 17.87 -4.33 23.08
CA PRO A 217 17.46 -4.45 24.48
C PRO A 217 16.32 -3.49 24.87
N TRP A 218 15.94 -2.58 23.98
CA TRP A 218 14.99 -1.53 24.31
C TRP A 218 13.56 -2.06 24.38
N PRO A 219 12.78 -1.64 25.39
CA PRO A 219 11.38 -2.08 25.51
C PRO A 219 10.46 -1.46 24.45
N ILE A 220 10.85 -0.32 23.87
CA ILE A 220 10.22 0.29 22.70
C ILE A 220 10.85 -0.37 21.46
N LYS A 221 10.30 -1.52 21.07
CA LYS A 221 10.70 -2.25 19.87
C LYS A 221 9.56 -3.06 19.28
N THR A 222 9.52 -3.11 17.97
CA THR A 222 8.78 -4.12 17.20
C THR A 222 9.67 -4.63 16.06
N MET A 223 9.49 -5.87 15.65
CA MET A 223 10.02 -6.41 14.38
C MET A 223 9.23 -7.67 14.07
N ALA A 224 8.68 -7.79 12.86
CA ALA A 224 7.90 -8.93 12.44
C ALA A 224 8.34 -9.45 11.08
N ALA A 225 8.37 -10.77 10.94
CA ALA A 225 8.46 -11.47 9.66
C ALA A 225 7.05 -11.83 9.21
N VAL A 226 6.66 -11.36 8.04
CA VAL A 226 5.29 -11.46 7.52
C VAL A 226 5.31 -12.18 6.17
N ASN A 227 4.45 -13.19 6.02
CA ASN A 227 4.17 -13.86 4.75
C ASN A 227 3.32 -12.95 3.86
N THR A 228 3.95 -12.33 2.87
CA THR A 228 3.31 -11.34 2.00
C THR A 228 2.30 -11.96 1.04
N THR A 229 2.33 -13.28 0.82
CA THR A 229 1.33 -13.98 -0.02
C THR A 229 -0.09 -13.89 0.55
N LYS A 230 -0.22 -13.52 1.84
CA LYS A 230 -1.49 -13.30 2.51
C LYS A 230 -2.07 -11.90 2.35
N MET A 231 -1.30 -10.96 1.79
CA MET A 231 -1.71 -9.54 1.76
C MET A 231 -2.89 -9.30 0.83
N ALA A 232 -3.07 -10.10 -0.23
CA ALA A 232 -4.26 -10.02 -1.08
C ALA A 232 -5.55 -10.39 -0.31
N GLU A 233 -5.50 -11.42 0.54
CA GLU A 233 -6.62 -11.81 1.40
C GLU A 233 -6.90 -10.73 2.46
N LEU A 234 -5.84 -10.25 3.12
CA LEU A 234 -5.93 -9.22 4.17
C LEU A 234 -6.51 -7.90 3.64
N TYR A 235 -6.04 -7.49 2.47
CA TYR A 235 -6.52 -6.32 1.76
C TYR A 235 -8.03 -6.39 1.50
N VAL A 236 -8.56 -7.53 1.04
CA VAL A 236 -10.00 -7.68 0.78
C VAL A 236 -10.78 -7.55 2.10
N ALA A 237 -10.33 -8.24 3.15
CA ALA A 237 -10.99 -8.18 4.45
C ALA A 237 -10.99 -6.77 5.05
N LEU A 238 -9.89 -6.03 4.90
CA LEU A 238 -9.81 -4.64 5.31
C LEU A 238 -10.71 -3.75 4.47
N ASN A 239 -10.77 -3.94 3.15
CA ASN A 239 -11.63 -3.14 2.28
C ASN A 239 -13.10 -3.24 2.68
N GLU A 240 -13.58 -4.45 3.01
CA GLU A 240 -14.95 -4.64 3.51
C GLU A 240 -15.17 -3.98 4.88
N THR A 241 -14.14 -3.96 5.73
CA THR A 241 -14.17 -3.18 6.97
C THR A 241 -14.26 -1.68 6.68
N ALA A 242 -13.45 -1.16 5.77
CA ALA A 242 -13.41 0.25 5.40
C ALA A 242 -14.75 0.71 4.81
N LYS A 243 -15.38 -0.08 3.94
CA LYS A 243 -16.76 0.16 3.46
C LYS A 243 -17.75 0.28 4.60
N LEU A 244 -17.68 -0.62 5.60
CA LEU A 244 -18.55 -0.54 6.76
C LEU A 244 -18.25 0.71 7.58
N LEU A 245 -16.99 1.06 7.77
CA LEU A 245 -16.55 2.28 8.47
C LEU A 245 -16.80 3.56 7.66
N ASP A 246 -17.28 3.47 6.43
CA ASP A 246 -17.49 4.61 5.55
C ASP A 246 -18.85 5.32 5.82
N ILE A 247 -19.25 6.22 4.93
CA ILE A 247 -20.39 7.13 5.06
C ILE A 247 -21.69 6.44 5.48
N GLN A 248 -21.86 5.17 5.10
CA GLN A 248 -23.02 4.35 5.42
C GLN A 248 -23.25 4.20 6.94
N THR A 249 -22.20 4.28 7.77
CA THR A 249 -22.33 4.10 9.22
C THR A 249 -21.75 5.22 10.09
N LEU A 250 -21.00 6.16 9.51
CA LEU A 250 -20.33 7.27 10.22
C LEU A 250 -21.27 8.35 10.79
N ASN A 251 -22.21 7.94 11.63
CA ASN A 251 -22.95 8.84 12.51
C ASN A 251 -22.12 9.19 13.76
N GLN A 252 -22.63 10.12 14.58
CA GLN A 252 -21.92 10.59 15.77
C GLN A 252 -21.55 9.48 16.76
N THR A 253 -22.36 8.42 16.88
CA THR A 253 -22.08 7.29 17.76
C THR A 253 -20.85 6.51 17.27
N TRP A 254 -20.79 6.22 15.98
CA TRP A 254 -19.64 5.55 15.37
C TRP A 254 -18.37 6.41 15.44
N ILE A 255 -18.47 7.71 15.13
CA ILE A 255 -17.35 8.64 15.26
C ILE A 255 -16.79 8.63 16.68
N ASN A 256 -17.65 8.68 17.70
CA ASN A 256 -17.21 8.62 19.10
C ASN A 256 -16.56 7.27 19.44
N GLY A 257 -17.09 6.16 18.93
CA GLY A 257 -16.52 4.83 19.12
C GLY A 257 -15.15 4.66 18.44
N ILE A 258 -14.96 5.25 17.26
CA ILE A 258 -13.67 5.29 16.56
C ILE A 258 -12.68 6.17 17.34
N LEU A 259 -13.09 7.36 17.80
CA LEU A 259 -12.22 8.21 18.63
C LEU A 259 -11.77 7.49 19.91
N GLN A 260 -12.70 6.80 20.59
CA GLN A 260 -12.36 5.99 21.76
C GLN A 260 -11.44 4.82 21.43
N THR A 261 -11.60 4.22 20.24
CA THR A 261 -10.69 3.19 19.73
C THR A 261 -9.29 3.75 19.53
N LEU A 262 -9.18 4.91 18.89
CA LEU A 262 -7.89 5.58 18.69
C LEU A 262 -7.26 6.02 20.02
N GLU A 263 -8.00 6.23 21.10
CA GLU A 263 -7.40 6.49 22.42
C GLU A 263 -6.79 5.24 23.07
N GLN A 264 -7.20 4.04 22.65
CA GLN A 264 -6.86 2.76 23.31
C GLN A 264 -5.96 1.86 22.49
N VAL A 265 -5.94 2.05 21.18
CA VAL A 265 -5.19 1.21 20.25
C VAL A 265 -3.68 1.36 20.47
N GLU A 266 -2.93 0.29 20.25
CA GLU A 266 -1.47 0.32 20.13
C GLU A 266 -1.05 1.20 18.94
N LYS A 267 -0.08 2.10 19.16
CA LYS A 267 0.32 3.13 18.20
C LYS A 267 1.82 3.24 18.05
N TYR A 268 2.20 3.68 16.86
CA TYR A 268 3.56 4.00 16.52
C TYR A 268 3.60 5.23 15.62
N PRO A 269 4.63 6.07 15.70
CA PRO A 269 5.55 6.20 16.81
C PRO A 269 4.85 6.74 18.09
N PRO A 270 5.57 6.92 19.21
CA PRO A 270 5.03 7.60 20.38
C PRO A 270 4.51 9.02 20.08
N GLU A 271 3.56 9.50 20.88
CA GLU A 271 2.90 10.80 20.68
C GLU A 271 3.89 11.98 20.51
N ASN A 272 3.52 12.93 19.63
CA ASN A 272 4.31 14.12 19.26
C ASN A 272 5.58 13.85 18.45
N SER A 273 5.71 12.65 17.90
CA SER A 273 6.74 12.36 16.91
C SER A 273 6.48 13.10 15.59
N PRO A 274 7.53 13.48 14.83
CA PRO A 274 7.37 14.10 13.52
C PRO A 274 6.98 13.12 12.39
N TYR A 275 6.96 11.80 12.67
CA TYR A 275 6.68 10.79 11.65
C TYR A 275 5.18 10.51 11.47
N PRO A 276 4.76 9.95 10.32
CA PRO A 276 3.41 9.44 10.11
C PRO A 276 3.01 8.42 11.18
N GLU A 277 1.77 8.53 11.66
CA GLU A 277 1.24 7.65 12.70
C GLU A 277 0.61 6.38 12.10
N LEU A 278 1.02 5.25 12.63
CA LEU A 278 0.45 3.92 12.42
C LEU A 278 -0.29 3.48 13.68
N VAL A 279 -1.32 2.67 13.47
CA VAL A 279 -1.97 1.89 14.54
C VAL A 279 -1.76 0.41 14.25
N ASP A 280 -1.60 -0.41 15.29
CA ASP A 280 -1.59 -1.88 15.11
C ASP A 280 -2.95 -2.32 14.55
N LEU A 281 -2.95 -2.96 13.37
CA LEU A 281 -4.20 -3.26 12.68
C LEU A 281 -5.03 -4.31 13.44
N TYR A 282 -4.38 -5.29 14.07
CA TYR A 282 -5.10 -6.33 14.82
C TYR A 282 -5.79 -5.74 16.06
N ASP A 283 -5.07 -4.96 16.86
CA ASP A 283 -5.60 -4.31 18.06
C ASP A 283 -6.63 -3.25 17.68
N PHE A 284 -6.43 -2.50 16.58
CA PHE A 284 -7.42 -1.57 16.04
C PHE A 284 -8.76 -2.28 15.80
N MET A 285 -8.74 -3.44 15.12
CA MET A 285 -9.95 -4.23 14.89
C MET A 285 -10.60 -4.73 16.19
N ASP A 286 -9.79 -5.10 17.18
CA ASP A 286 -10.27 -5.52 18.50
C ASP A 286 -10.96 -4.39 19.26
N LYS A 287 -10.34 -3.21 19.31
CA LYS A 287 -10.89 -2.01 19.96
C LYS A 287 -12.11 -1.45 19.23
N LEU A 288 -12.14 -1.47 17.90
CA LEU A 288 -13.31 -1.03 17.12
C LEU A 288 -14.55 -1.83 17.52
N VAL A 289 -14.42 -3.15 17.57
CA VAL A 289 -15.49 -4.05 17.98
C VAL A 289 -15.97 -3.75 19.41
N GLN A 290 -15.04 -3.51 20.34
CA GLN A 290 -15.34 -3.21 21.74
C GLN A 290 -16.09 -1.88 21.91
N ASN A 291 -15.66 -0.83 21.18
CA ASN A 291 -16.14 0.53 21.41
C ASN A 291 -17.38 0.89 20.59
N ILE A 292 -17.59 0.29 19.42
CA ILE A 292 -18.77 0.56 18.57
C ILE A 292 -19.91 -0.43 18.87
N ASN A 293 -19.59 -1.69 19.19
CA ASN A 293 -20.55 -2.74 19.54
C ASN A 293 -21.67 -2.95 18.49
N ASP A 294 -21.32 -2.90 17.20
CA ASP A 294 -22.21 -3.26 16.09
C ASP A 294 -21.96 -4.71 15.64
N PRO A 295 -22.98 -5.58 15.52
CA PRO A 295 -22.82 -6.97 15.12
C PRO A 295 -22.14 -7.18 13.75
N ARG A 296 -22.20 -6.20 12.85
CA ARG A 296 -21.58 -6.26 11.52
C ARG A 296 -20.05 -6.20 11.60
N LEU A 297 -19.47 -5.56 12.62
CA LEU A 297 -18.02 -5.46 12.78
C LEU A 297 -17.37 -6.78 13.20
N GLN A 298 -18.07 -7.62 13.97
CA GLN A 298 -17.53 -8.87 14.51
C GLN A 298 -16.95 -9.82 13.44
N PRO A 299 -17.69 -10.19 12.37
CA PRO A 299 -17.15 -11.07 11.33
C PRO A 299 -16.03 -10.42 10.53
N LEU A 300 -16.09 -9.11 10.28
CA LEU A 300 -15.05 -8.37 9.53
C LEU A 300 -13.75 -8.29 10.33
N ALA A 301 -13.83 -7.90 11.60
CA ALA A 301 -12.71 -7.89 12.53
C ALA A 301 -12.09 -9.27 12.71
N SER A 302 -12.91 -10.31 12.88
CA SER A 302 -12.43 -11.68 13.01
C SER A 302 -11.68 -12.14 11.75
N SER A 303 -12.15 -11.74 10.56
CA SER A 303 -11.48 -12.05 9.28
C SER A 303 -10.10 -11.38 9.20
N VAL A 304 -10.03 -10.07 9.44
CA VAL A 304 -8.76 -9.32 9.43
C VAL A 304 -7.77 -9.91 10.44
N LYS A 305 -8.20 -10.10 11.70
CA LYS A 305 -7.38 -10.63 12.79
C LYS A 305 -6.86 -12.04 12.48
N GLY A 306 -7.71 -12.94 12.00
CA GLY A 306 -7.31 -14.31 11.66
C GLY A 306 -6.33 -14.38 10.48
N ILE A 307 -6.44 -13.46 9.51
CA ILE A 307 -5.48 -13.38 8.40
C ILE A 307 -4.12 -12.89 8.92
N ILE A 308 -4.08 -11.87 9.79
CA ILE A 308 -2.84 -11.37 10.41
C ILE A 308 -2.15 -12.48 11.19
N GLU A 309 -2.88 -13.20 12.05
CA GLU A 309 -2.35 -14.36 12.80
C GLU A 309 -1.74 -15.43 11.88
N SER A 310 -2.34 -15.66 10.71
CA SER A 310 -1.83 -16.62 9.73
C SER A 310 -0.65 -16.09 8.89
N ALA A 311 -0.52 -14.77 8.77
CA ALA A 311 0.50 -14.12 7.96
C ALA A 311 1.79 -13.88 8.75
N VAL A 312 1.71 -13.58 10.04
CA VAL A 312 2.87 -13.26 10.88
C VAL A 312 3.60 -14.54 11.25
N ILE A 313 4.81 -14.69 10.72
CA ILE A 313 5.68 -15.87 10.88
C ILE A 313 6.40 -15.82 12.23
N ALA A 314 6.90 -14.64 12.59
CA ALA A 314 7.61 -14.39 13.84
C ALA A 314 7.45 -12.90 14.21
N GLY A 315 7.39 -12.60 15.50
CA GLY A 315 7.30 -11.25 16.02
C GLY A 315 8.18 -11.06 17.25
N ALA A 316 8.81 -9.90 17.33
CA ALA A 316 9.61 -9.44 18.46
C ALA A 316 9.03 -8.12 18.96
N PHE A 317 8.16 -8.20 19.96
CA PHE A 317 7.43 -7.06 20.51
C PHE A 317 7.89 -6.81 21.93
N GLY A 318 8.40 -5.60 22.19
CA GLY A 318 8.94 -5.25 23.51
C GLY A 318 7.84 -4.96 24.54
N ASP A 319 8.23 -4.88 25.81
CA ASP A 319 7.34 -4.67 26.97
C ASP A 319 6.46 -3.40 26.89
N LEU A 320 6.81 -2.44 26.03
CA LEU A 320 6.01 -1.22 25.83
C LEU A 320 5.12 -1.28 24.58
N HIS A 321 5.08 -2.44 23.92
CA HIS A 321 4.34 -2.71 22.69
C HIS A 321 3.74 -4.13 22.71
N GLU A 322 3.33 -4.61 23.89
CA GLU A 322 2.82 -5.99 24.09
C GLU A 322 1.57 -6.29 23.26
N SER A 323 0.84 -5.27 22.81
CA SER A 323 -0.37 -5.41 21.99
C SER A 323 -0.09 -5.42 20.49
N SER A 324 1.19 -5.39 20.08
CA SER A 324 1.58 -5.44 18.67
C SER A 324 1.39 -6.83 18.07
N HIS A 325 1.05 -6.86 16.79
CA HIS A 325 0.82 -8.06 16.00
C HIS A 325 1.60 -8.04 14.68
N GLY A 326 2.47 -7.04 14.45
CA GLY A 326 3.45 -7.07 13.36
C GLY A 326 2.97 -6.50 12.03
N ILE A 327 1.74 -5.99 11.97
CA ILE A 327 1.18 -5.33 10.79
C ILE A 327 0.37 -4.13 11.25
N GLY A 328 0.96 -2.95 11.07
CA GLY A 328 0.29 -1.68 11.28
C GLY A 328 -0.52 -1.25 10.06
N ILE A 329 -1.29 -0.18 10.24
CA ILE A 329 -1.95 0.54 9.16
C ILE A 329 -1.88 2.04 9.42
N TYR A 330 -1.79 2.85 8.36
CA TYR A 330 -1.79 4.28 8.51
C TYR A 330 -3.15 4.78 8.99
N HIS A 331 -3.15 5.44 10.14
CA HIS A 331 -4.31 6.14 10.68
C HIS A 331 -3.84 7.39 11.44
N PRO A 332 -3.81 8.56 10.79
CA PRO A 332 -3.31 9.78 11.43
C PRO A 332 -4.26 10.23 12.55
N THR A 333 -3.77 11.11 13.43
CA THR A 333 -4.57 11.77 14.48
C THR A 333 -5.39 12.95 13.99
N ASN A 334 -5.11 13.49 12.80
CA ASN A 334 -5.85 14.62 12.24
C ASN A 334 -5.85 14.68 10.71
N ALA A 335 -6.81 15.42 10.17
CA ALA A 335 -7.06 15.57 8.73
C ALA A 335 -5.90 16.17 7.92
N VAL A 336 -5.05 17.00 8.55
CA VAL A 336 -3.94 17.71 7.88
C VAL A 336 -2.77 16.77 7.63
N ALA A 337 -2.66 15.72 8.45
CA ALA A 337 -1.63 14.71 8.31
C ALA A 337 -1.89 13.75 7.15
N ILE A 338 -3.10 13.72 6.55
CA ILE A 338 -3.36 12.91 5.35
C ILE A 338 -2.63 13.54 4.16
N TYR A 339 -1.47 12.98 3.83
CA TYR A 339 -0.62 13.45 2.74
C TYR A 339 -1.33 13.28 1.40
N GLY A 340 -1.17 14.25 0.50
CA GLY A 340 -1.70 14.17 -0.87
C GLY A 340 -1.23 12.91 -1.60
N TYR A 341 0.02 12.50 -1.35
CA TYR A 341 0.62 11.28 -1.88
C TYR A 341 -0.13 10.01 -1.46
N TYR A 342 -0.70 9.95 -0.24
CA TYR A 342 -1.40 8.76 0.24
C TYR A 342 -2.59 8.39 -0.66
N PHE A 343 -3.27 9.38 -1.26
CA PHE A 343 -4.39 9.15 -2.18
C PHE A 343 -3.98 8.64 -3.57
N VAL A 344 -2.69 8.55 -3.89
CA VAL A 344 -2.22 8.04 -5.19
C VAL A 344 -1.40 6.76 -5.07
N MET A 345 -1.14 6.29 -3.84
CA MET A 345 -0.52 4.99 -3.62
C MET A 345 -1.37 3.86 -4.20
N ASN A 346 -0.72 2.84 -4.76
CA ASN A 346 -1.43 1.67 -5.29
C ASN A 346 -2.33 0.99 -4.24
N PHE A 347 -1.90 0.92 -2.98
CA PHE A 347 -2.73 0.42 -1.88
C PHE A 347 -4.05 1.20 -1.75
N SER A 348 -3.96 2.51 -1.60
CA SER A 348 -5.12 3.38 -1.41
C SER A 348 -6.02 3.35 -2.65
N MET A 349 -5.48 3.19 -3.85
CA MET A 349 -6.29 3.13 -5.09
C MET A 349 -7.14 1.87 -5.18
N LYS A 350 -6.86 0.90 -4.34
CA LYS A 350 -7.50 -0.39 -4.33
C LYS A 350 -8.47 -0.48 -3.16
N THR A 351 -8.09 0.01 -1.98
CA THR A 351 -8.97 -0.02 -0.80
C THR A 351 -9.94 1.16 -0.73
N MET A 352 -10.88 1.04 0.20
CA MET A 352 -11.76 2.11 0.70
C MET A 352 -11.20 2.84 1.92
N TRP A 353 -9.93 2.58 2.28
CA TRP A 353 -9.37 3.05 3.54
C TRP A 353 -9.15 4.56 3.55
N ASP A 354 -8.69 5.14 2.44
CA ASP A 354 -8.50 6.58 2.31
C ASP A 354 -9.82 7.35 2.24
N GLU A 355 -10.87 6.78 1.66
CA GLU A 355 -12.24 7.31 1.74
C GLU A 355 -12.73 7.32 3.20
N TYR A 356 -12.58 6.21 3.92
CA TYR A 356 -12.89 6.12 5.34
C TYR A 356 -12.16 7.22 6.13
N LEU A 357 -10.84 7.35 5.96
CA LEU A 357 -10.04 8.36 6.65
C LEU A 357 -10.56 9.77 6.30
N LEU A 358 -10.78 10.06 5.01
CA LEU A 358 -11.28 11.36 4.58
C LEU A 358 -12.63 11.69 5.22
N HIS A 359 -13.54 10.73 5.25
CA HIS A 359 -14.89 10.87 5.79
C HIS A 359 -14.92 11.01 7.31
N PHE A 360 -14.11 10.22 8.00
CA PHE A 360 -13.94 10.32 9.44
C PHE A 360 -13.49 11.73 9.83
N PHE A 361 -12.53 12.30 9.09
CA PHE A 361 -11.98 13.62 9.37
C PHE A 361 -12.79 14.80 8.79
N LYS A 362 -13.62 14.57 7.76
CA LYS A 362 -14.35 15.63 7.04
C LYS A 362 -15.81 15.29 6.77
N SER A 363 -16.54 14.91 7.82
CA SER A 363 -17.94 14.46 7.74
C SER A 363 -18.93 15.43 7.08
N GLN A 364 -18.62 16.72 7.02
CA GLN A 364 -19.48 17.72 6.37
C GLN A 364 -19.66 17.54 4.85
N TYR A 365 -18.83 16.73 4.17
CA TYR A 365 -18.93 16.49 2.72
C TYR A 365 -19.77 15.27 2.35
N HIS A 366 -20.32 14.54 3.34
CA HIS A 366 -21.07 13.30 3.14
C HIS A 366 -22.24 13.41 2.16
N GLN A 367 -22.96 14.54 2.14
CA GLN A 367 -24.24 14.65 1.42
C GLN A 367 -24.13 14.92 -0.09
N VAL A 368 -22.92 15.05 -0.64
CA VAL A 368 -22.72 15.50 -2.04
C VAL A 368 -21.79 14.59 -2.85
N LEU A 369 -21.34 13.48 -2.28
CA LEU A 369 -20.44 12.54 -2.95
C LEU A 369 -21.27 11.45 -3.63
N ASP A 370 -20.84 11.09 -4.84
CA ASP A 370 -21.42 10.10 -5.75
C ASP A 370 -20.19 9.42 -6.39
N TYR A 371 -19.87 8.22 -5.92
CA TYR A 371 -18.58 7.58 -6.13
C TYR A 371 -18.48 6.80 -7.44
N ASP A 372 -19.58 6.20 -7.89
CA ASP A 372 -19.67 5.52 -9.19
C ASP A 372 -20.30 6.40 -10.28
N SER A 373 -20.75 7.60 -9.90
CA SER A 373 -21.22 8.64 -10.82
C SER A 373 -22.44 8.23 -11.63
N ASP A 374 -23.32 7.43 -11.02
CA ASP A 374 -24.55 6.97 -11.64
C ASP A 374 -25.73 7.94 -11.44
N GLY A 375 -25.55 8.98 -10.61
CA GLY A 375 -26.53 10.01 -10.30
C GLY A 375 -27.16 9.90 -8.91
N LEU A 376 -26.82 8.87 -8.13
CA LEU A 376 -27.15 8.77 -6.72
C LEU A 376 -25.95 9.19 -5.87
N THR A 377 -26.19 10.04 -4.88
CA THR A 377 -25.16 10.24 -3.85
C THR A 377 -24.99 8.97 -3.02
N ASN A 378 -23.80 8.71 -2.50
CA ASN A 378 -23.51 7.58 -1.61
C ASN A 378 -24.49 7.51 -0.41
N ALA A 379 -24.99 8.68 0.02
CA ALA A 379 -25.99 8.80 1.07
C ALA A 379 -27.40 8.36 0.63
N GLN A 380 -27.76 8.58 -0.63
CA GLN A 380 -29.00 8.05 -1.23
C GLN A 380 -28.90 6.55 -1.45
N GLU A 381 -27.77 6.07 -1.94
CA GLU A 381 -27.53 4.65 -2.16
C GLU A 381 -27.65 3.85 -0.87
N TYR A 382 -27.09 4.37 0.22
CA TYR A 382 -27.30 3.81 1.55
C TYR A 382 -28.79 3.72 1.95
N GLN A 383 -29.61 4.70 1.59
CA GLN A 383 -31.05 4.68 1.89
C GLN A 383 -31.81 3.66 1.05
N LEU A 384 -31.29 3.38 -0.15
CA LEU A 384 -31.87 2.45 -1.12
C LEU A 384 -31.36 1.01 -0.93
N GLY A 385 -30.22 0.85 -0.26
CA GLY A 385 -29.55 -0.45 -0.07
C GLY A 385 -28.66 -0.87 -1.24
N THR A 386 -28.37 0.05 -2.17
CA THR A 386 -27.47 -0.13 -3.31
C THR A 386 -26.00 0.02 -2.91
N ASP A 387 -25.09 -0.44 -3.77
CA ASP A 387 -23.65 -0.40 -3.55
C ASP A 387 -23.05 0.89 -4.14
N ALA A 388 -22.65 1.82 -3.25
CA ALA A 388 -22.03 3.12 -3.59
C ALA A 388 -20.72 3.10 -4.38
N PHE A 389 -20.35 1.96 -4.93
CA PHE A 389 -19.17 1.75 -5.76
C PHE A 389 -19.50 0.99 -7.04
N SER A 390 -20.76 0.66 -7.26
CA SER A 390 -21.24 -0.12 -8.37
C SER A 390 -22.41 0.64 -8.96
N SER A 391 -22.17 1.27 -10.10
CA SER A 391 -23.22 2.01 -10.81
C SER A 391 -24.43 1.14 -11.17
N ASP A 392 -24.31 -0.19 -11.08
CA ASP A 392 -25.30 -1.23 -11.39
C ASP A 392 -25.16 -2.32 -10.31
N SER A 393 -25.97 -2.24 -9.26
CA SER A 393 -25.86 -3.06 -8.04
C SER A 393 -26.32 -4.49 -8.25
N ASP A 394 -27.32 -4.72 -9.11
CA ASP A 394 -27.88 -6.04 -9.40
C ASP A 394 -27.30 -6.72 -10.65
N ARG A 395 -26.53 -5.96 -11.44
CA ARG A 395 -25.77 -6.37 -12.63
C ARG A 395 -26.65 -6.72 -13.82
N ASP A 396 -27.79 -6.08 -13.97
CA ASP A 396 -28.70 -6.31 -15.09
C ASP A 396 -28.39 -5.46 -16.34
N GLY A 397 -27.46 -4.51 -16.21
CA GLY A 397 -26.97 -3.64 -17.26
C GLY A 397 -27.64 -2.27 -17.31
N MET A 398 -28.46 -1.91 -16.33
CA MET A 398 -29.00 -0.58 -16.09
C MET A 398 -28.37 0.04 -14.84
N PRO A 399 -28.08 1.35 -14.81
CA PRO A 399 -27.52 1.96 -13.61
C PRO A 399 -28.56 2.25 -12.52
N ASP A 400 -28.19 2.11 -11.25
CA ASP A 400 -29.11 2.27 -10.10
C ASP A 400 -29.76 3.67 -10.10
N GLY A 401 -28.99 4.71 -10.39
CA GLY A 401 -29.49 6.07 -10.48
C GLY A 401 -30.49 6.29 -11.61
N TRP A 402 -30.32 5.59 -12.74
CA TRP A 402 -31.30 5.60 -13.83
C TRP A 402 -32.56 4.84 -13.41
N GLU A 403 -32.42 3.67 -12.81
CA GLU A 403 -33.53 2.86 -12.33
C GLU A 403 -34.39 3.61 -11.30
N VAL A 404 -33.75 4.24 -10.31
CA VAL A 404 -34.42 5.07 -9.31
C VAL A 404 -35.12 6.27 -9.94
N GLN A 405 -34.50 6.92 -10.93
CA GLN A 405 -35.12 8.02 -11.67
C GLN A 405 -36.44 7.60 -12.34
N TYR A 406 -36.49 6.37 -12.88
CA TYR A 406 -37.67 5.81 -13.55
C TYR A 406 -38.52 4.89 -12.67
N GLY A 407 -38.23 4.82 -11.37
CA GLY A 407 -38.98 4.06 -10.38
C GLY A 407 -38.93 2.54 -10.58
N LEU A 408 -37.86 2.03 -11.17
CA LEU A 408 -37.47 0.61 -11.20
C LEU A 408 -36.77 0.22 -9.88
N ASP A 409 -36.42 -1.05 -9.71
CA ASP A 409 -35.83 -1.59 -8.47
C ASP A 409 -34.33 -1.92 -8.67
N PRO A 410 -33.40 -1.06 -8.20
CA PRO A 410 -31.96 -1.23 -8.45
C PRO A 410 -31.29 -2.41 -7.73
N LEU A 411 -32.09 -3.25 -7.07
CA LEU A 411 -31.64 -4.44 -6.37
C LEU A 411 -32.22 -5.73 -6.96
N SER A 412 -32.85 -5.66 -8.13
CA SER A 412 -33.57 -6.76 -8.74
C SER A 412 -33.57 -6.67 -10.28
N ASP A 413 -32.82 -7.57 -10.93
CA ASP A 413 -32.76 -7.73 -12.40
C ASP A 413 -34.16 -7.64 -13.05
N ASP A 414 -34.48 -6.45 -13.53
CA ASP A 414 -35.73 -6.10 -14.18
C ASP A 414 -35.52 -5.57 -15.62
N ALA A 415 -34.28 -5.55 -16.10
CA ALA A 415 -33.85 -5.26 -17.47
C ALA A 415 -34.73 -5.89 -18.58
N GLY A 416 -35.22 -7.11 -18.35
CA GLY A 416 -36.08 -7.85 -19.29
C GLY A 416 -37.58 -7.58 -19.17
N GLN A 417 -38.01 -6.77 -18.21
CA GLN A 417 -39.40 -6.37 -18.02
C GLN A 417 -39.77 -5.21 -18.95
N ASP A 418 -41.07 -5.03 -19.15
CA ASP A 418 -41.67 -3.95 -19.94
C ASP A 418 -42.61 -3.19 -19.00
N LYS A 419 -42.08 -2.12 -18.39
CA LYS A 419 -42.75 -1.43 -17.28
C LYS A 419 -44.01 -0.70 -17.73
N ASP A 420 -44.04 -0.15 -18.95
CA ASP A 420 -45.15 0.65 -19.46
C ASP A 420 -46.07 -0.07 -20.47
N GLY A 421 -45.66 -1.25 -20.94
CA GLY A 421 -46.45 -2.15 -21.78
C GLY A 421 -46.44 -1.81 -23.27
N ASP A 422 -45.43 -1.09 -23.76
CA ASP A 422 -45.31 -0.70 -25.17
C ASP A 422 -44.62 -1.75 -26.06
N GLY A 423 -44.07 -2.80 -25.45
CA GLY A 423 -43.43 -3.92 -26.11
C GLY A 423 -41.90 -3.84 -26.20
N PHE A 424 -41.25 -2.84 -25.59
CA PHE A 424 -39.80 -2.76 -25.40
C PHE A 424 -39.42 -3.10 -23.96
N THR A 425 -38.23 -3.67 -23.75
CA THR A 425 -37.77 -3.92 -22.37
C THR A 425 -37.11 -2.70 -21.76
N ASN A 426 -37.11 -2.59 -20.42
CA ASN A 426 -36.44 -1.52 -19.67
C ASN A 426 -35.00 -1.30 -20.18
N LEU A 427 -34.25 -2.38 -20.42
CA LEU A 427 -32.89 -2.32 -20.95
C LEU A 427 -32.79 -1.82 -22.40
N GLU A 428 -33.76 -2.16 -23.26
CA GLU A 428 -33.81 -1.63 -24.63
C GLU A 428 -34.05 -0.12 -24.61
N GLU A 429 -34.89 0.34 -23.70
CA GLU A 429 -35.20 1.75 -23.51
C GLU A 429 -34.05 2.54 -22.89
N TYR A 430 -33.40 2.01 -21.86
CA TYR A 430 -32.17 2.58 -21.30
C TYR A 430 -31.13 2.81 -22.41
N ARG A 431 -30.88 1.78 -23.23
CA ARG A 431 -29.93 1.85 -24.36
C ARG A 431 -30.35 2.83 -25.45
N ALA A 432 -31.65 3.03 -25.64
CA ALA A 432 -32.20 3.97 -26.61
C ALA A 432 -32.33 5.41 -26.07
N GLY A 433 -32.15 5.61 -24.76
CA GLY A 433 -32.40 6.88 -24.09
C GLY A 433 -33.87 7.27 -24.08
N THR A 434 -34.78 6.29 -24.04
CA THR A 434 -36.22 6.50 -23.96
C THR A 434 -36.74 6.36 -22.53
N ASP A 435 -38.04 6.55 -22.32
CA ASP A 435 -38.64 6.67 -20.98
C ASP A 435 -39.47 5.43 -20.69
N PRO A 436 -38.98 4.48 -19.87
CA PRO A 436 -39.66 3.20 -19.60
C PRO A 436 -40.94 3.32 -18.79
N THR A 437 -41.34 4.54 -18.44
CA THR A 437 -42.60 4.80 -17.76
C THR A 437 -43.67 5.36 -18.70
N ASN A 438 -43.36 5.49 -20.00
CA ASN A 438 -44.17 6.21 -20.97
C ASN A 438 -44.23 5.49 -22.33
N SER A 439 -45.30 4.72 -22.53
CA SER A 439 -45.57 3.95 -23.76
C SER A 439 -45.61 4.72 -25.10
N SER A 440 -45.49 6.04 -25.08
CA SER A 440 -45.31 6.87 -26.29
C SER A 440 -43.84 7.19 -26.60
N SER A 441 -42.92 6.80 -25.72
CA SER A 441 -41.48 7.01 -25.77
C SER A 441 -40.80 5.72 -26.24
N THR A 442 -41.01 5.34 -27.49
CA THR A 442 -40.50 4.07 -28.00
C THR A 442 -39.10 4.21 -28.59
N PRO A 443 -38.19 3.24 -28.43
CA PRO A 443 -36.97 3.14 -29.23
C PRO A 443 -37.26 3.26 -30.73
N SER A 444 -36.46 4.04 -31.45
CA SER A 444 -36.65 4.20 -32.90
C SER A 444 -36.33 2.90 -33.63
N VAL A 445 -37.36 2.14 -34.00
CA VAL A 445 -37.20 0.95 -34.82
C VAL A 445 -36.62 1.38 -36.18
N PRO A 446 -35.46 0.86 -36.63
CA PRO A 446 -35.01 1.09 -37.98
C PRO A 446 -36.06 0.50 -38.92
N SER A 447 -36.84 1.36 -39.59
CA SER A 447 -37.82 0.89 -40.55
C SER A 447 -37.09 0.12 -41.65
N GLU A 448 -37.35 -1.19 -41.77
CA GLU A 448 -36.91 -1.99 -42.92
C GLU A 448 -37.42 -1.33 -44.21
N GLY A 449 -36.51 -0.64 -44.88
CA GLY A 449 -36.76 0.14 -46.07
C GLY A 449 -35.44 0.52 -46.73
N LEU A 450 -34.64 -0.49 -47.07
CA LEU A 450 -33.44 -0.30 -47.89
C LEU A 450 -33.83 0.28 -49.25
N SER A 451 -33.65 1.59 -49.44
CA SER A 451 -33.47 2.18 -50.77
C SER A 451 -31.98 2.12 -51.15
N PRO A 452 -31.59 1.78 -52.39
CA PRO A 452 -30.19 1.58 -52.79
C PRO A 452 -29.29 2.83 -52.77
N SER A 453 -29.68 3.91 -52.10
CA SER A 453 -29.01 5.21 -52.16
C SER A 453 -28.43 5.71 -50.83
N SER A 454 -28.54 4.96 -49.73
CA SER A 454 -28.05 5.41 -48.41
C SER A 454 -26.75 4.75 -47.94
N VAL A 455 -26.04 4.03 -48.82
CA VAL A 455 -24.67 3.53 -48.52
C VAL A 455 -23.67 4.68 -48.65
N ALA A 456 -23.81 5.70 -47.82
CA ALA A 456 -22.87 6.80 -47.68
C ALA A 456 -23.06 7.53 -46.33
N LEU A 457 -23.36 6.82 -45.25
CA LEU A 457 -23.23 7.39 -43.90
C LEU A 457 -23.12 6.30 -42.81
N LEU A 458 -22.31 5.27 -43.06
CA LEU A 458 -21.98 4.25 -42.07
C LEU A 458 -20.45 4.17 -41.94
N LEU A 459 -19.83 5.26 -41.47
CA LEU A 459 -18.43 5.26 -40.98
C LEU A 459 -17.99 6.54 -40.25
N LEU A 460 -18.91 7.38 -39.74
CA LEU A 460 -18.49 8.64 -39.10
C LEU A 460 -19.29 9.07 -37.85
N VAL A 461 -19.75 8.11 -37.04
CA VAL A 461 -20.26 8.39 -35.68
C VAL A 461 -19.73 7.32 -34.71
N LEU A 462 -18.40 7.28 -34.54
CA LEU A 462 -17.76 6.56 -33.43
C LEU A 462 -16.63 7.38 -32.77
N GLN A 463 -16.59 8.71 -32.97
CA GLN A 463 -15.55 9.56 -32.37
C GLN A 463 -16.04 10.94 -31.91
N SER A 464 -17.24 11.07 -31.32
CA SER A 464 -17.63 12.36 -30.73
C SER A 464 -18.48 12.32 -29.46
N GLN A 465 -18.42 11.26 -28.66
CA GLN A 465 -19.09 11.20 -27.34
C GLN A 465 -18.09 11.09 -26.16
N ALA A 466 -16.81 11.39 -26.38
CA ALA A 466 -15.81 11.46 -25.29
C ALA A 466 -15.48 12.90 -24.83
N GLN A 467 -16.26 13.90 -25.24
CA GLN A 467 -16.07 15.29 -24.82
C GLN A 467 -17.43 15.99 -24.69
N GLN A 468 -18.17 15.72 -23.62
CA GLN A 468 -18.96 16.77 -23.00
C GLN A 468 -18.37 17.03 -21.62
N SER A 469 -17.77 18.21 -21.53
CA SER A 469 -17.18 18.79 -20.35
C SER A 469 -18.18 18.78 -19.19
N ALA A 470 -17.88 18.03 -18.14
CA ALA A 470 -18.37 18.35 -16.81
C ALA A 470 -17.78 19.71 -16.42
N THR A 471 -18.51 20.79 -16.66
CA THR A 471 -18.25 22.05 -15.98
C THR A 471 -18.64 21.85 -14.53
N VAL A 472 -17.69 21.42 -13.70
CA VAL A 472 -17.82 21.47 -12.24
C VAL A 472 -17.78 22.95 -11.87
N ASN A 473 -18.92 23.48 -11.43
CA ASN A 473 -18.98 24.79 -10.80
C ASN A 473 -18.19 24.72 -9.49
N LEU A 474 -16.95 25.21 -9.53
CA LEU A 474 -16.11 25.39 -8.36
C LEU A 474 -16.76 26.43 -7.43
N VAL A 475 -17.52 25.97 -6.42
CA VAL A 475 -17.99 26.87 -5.35
C VAL A 475 -16.80 27.15 -4.44
N VAL A 476 -16.02 28.17 -4.80
CA VAL A 476 -14.94 28.70 -3.95
C VAL A 476 -15.57 29.57 -2.86
N GLY A 477 -15.87 28.96 -1.72
CA GLY A 477 -16.17 29.70 -0.49
C GLY A 477 -14.88 30.14 0.18
N VAL A 478 -14.50 31.42 0.05
CA VAL A 478 -13.38 31.99 0.83
C VAL A 478 -13.89 32.37 2.21
N VAL A 479 -13.50 31.62 3.24
CA VAL A 479 -13.56 32.09 4.64
C VAL A 479 -12.14 32.09 5.19
N GLY A 480 -11.57 33.28 5.40
CA GLY A 480 -10.31 33.43 6.13
C GLY A 480 -9.00 33.07 5.39
N GLY A 481 -9.01 32.92 4.06
CA GLY A 481 -7.76 32.85 3.28
C GLY A 481 -7.09 31.47 3.18
N ILE A 482 -7.77 30.38 3.53
CA ILE A 482 -7.28 29.00 3.32
C ILE A 482 -8.05 28.38 2.14
N VAL A 483 -7.32 27.87 1.14
CA VAL A 483 -7.87 27.10 0.01
C VAL A 483 -8.12 25.66 0.47
N VAL A 484 -9.38 25.26 0.60
CA VAL A 484 -9.80 23.92 1.08
C VAL A 484 -10.20 22.96 -0.07
N GLY A 485 -10.19 23.44 -1.32
CA GLY A 485 -10.80 22.75 -2.48
C GLY A 485 -9.97 21.67 -3.20
N VAL A 486 -8.74 21.35 -2.77
CA VAL A 486 -7.85 20.47 -3.55
C VAL A 486 -8.05 18.97 -3.23
N LEU A 487 -8.31 18.61 -1.96
CA LEU A 487 -8.43 17.20 -1.57
C LEU A 487 -9.72 16.52 -2.08
N VAL A 488 -10.86 17.22 -2.04
CA VAL A 488 -12.16 16.63 -2.42
C VAL A 488 -12.24 16.40 -3.93
N GLY A 489 -11.65 17.29 -4.73
CA GLY A 489 -11.58 17.13 -6.18
C GLY A 489 -10.70 15.96 -6.62
N ALA A 490 -9.62 15.66 -5.90
CA ALA A 490 -8.72 14.55 -6.25
C ALA A 490 -9.37 13.17 -6.05
N VAL A 491 -10.16 12.98 -4.97
CA VAL A 491 -10.88 11.72 -4.72
C VAL A 491 -12.03 11.53 -5.70
N LEU A 492 -12.80 12.59 -6.02
CA LEU A 492 -13.91 12.51 -6.97
C LEU A 492 -13.45 12.21 -8.41
N ILE A 493 -12.30 12.76 -8.84
CA ILE A 493 -11.75 12.52 -10.18
C ILE A 493 -11.20 11.10 -10.34
N ARG A 494 -10.85 10.42 -9.23
CA ARG A 494 -10.10 9.16 -9.22
C ARG A 494 -10.91 7.93 -9.62
N ARG A 495 -12.21 7.86 -9.30
CA ARG A 495 -13.07 6.70 -9.67
C ARG A 495 -13.75 6.85 -11.04
N LEU A 496 -13.59 8.03 -11.66
CA LEU A 496 -14.03 8.32 -13.02
C LEU A 496 -13.04 7.86 -14.09
N MET A 497 -11.85 7.37 -13.71
CA MET A 497 -10.81 6.80 -14.60
C MET A 497 -10.66 5.31 -14.33
#